data_AF-L8PMT9-F1
#
_entry.id   AF-L8PMT9-F1
#
_cell.length_a   1.000
_cell.length_b   1.000
_cell.length_c   1.000
_cell.angle_alpha   90.00
_cell.angle_beta   90.00
_cell.angle_gamma   90.00
#
_symmetry.space_group_name_H-M   'P 1'
#
loop_
_entity.id
_entity.type
_entity.pdbx_description
1 polymer ?
#
loop_
_entity_poly.entity_id
_entity_poly.type
_entity_poly.pdbx_seq_one_letter_code
_entity_poly.pdbx_strand_id
1 'polypeptide(L)' 'MEAGHIAQNLQLVATARRLRVCGVTGFVDDTVNDVLGLPAQGETQALYLLAVGRPPTPTGSGA' A
#
# COMPACT_ATOMS: atom_id res chain seq x y z
N MET A 1 13.96 2.98 -9.61
CA MET A 1 13.01 2.85 -10.74
C MET A 1 12.10 1.63 -10.55
N GLU A 2 12.64 0.46 -10.20
CA GLU A 2 11.87 -0.79 -10.00
C GLU A 2 10.70 -0.71 -9.00
N ALA A 3 10.92 -0.19 -7.80
CA ALA A 3 9.89 -0.17 -6.76
C ALA A 3 8.67 0.71 -7.15
N GLY A 4 8.87 1.77 -7.92
CA GLY A 4 7.79 2.59 -8.48
C GLY A 4 6.98 1.84 -9.55
N HIS A 5 7.64 1.07 -10.42
CA HIS A 5 6.95 0.22 -11.39
C HIS A 5 6.11 -0.87 -10.71
N ILE A 6 6.65 -1.51 -9.67
CA ILE A 6 5.92 -2.50 -8.86
C ILE A 6 4.68 -1.84 -8.23
N ALA A 7 4.84 -0.65 -7.64
CA ALA A 7 3.73 0.11 -7.06
C ALA A 7 2.64 0.46 -8.09
N GLN A 8 3.03 0.91 -9.29
CA GLN A 8 2.10 1.20 -10.38
C GLN A 8 1.34 -0.06 -10.84
N ASN A 9 2.07 -1.18 -11.02
CA ASN A 9 1.46 -2.45 -11.40
C ASN A 9 0.45 -2.94 -10.36
N LEU A 10 0.76 -2.80 -9.06
CA LEU A 10 -0.18 -3.13 -8.00
C LEU A 10 -1.47 -2.29 -8.10
N GLN A 11 -1.35 -0.99 -8.37
CA GLN A 11 -2.52 -0.12 -8.54
C GLN A 11 -3.39 -0.55 -9.74
N LEU A 12 -2.78 -0.94 -10.85
CA LEU A 12 -3.49 -1.44 -12.04
C LEU A 12 -4.23 -2.75 -11.73
N VAL A 13 -3.56 -3.70 -11.07
CA VAL A 13 -4.18 -4.97 -10.66
C VAL A 13 -5.32 -4.72 -9.67
N ALA A 14 -5.13 -3.87 -8.67
CA ALA A 14 -6.17 -3.55 -7.71
C ALA A 14 -7.40 -2.93 -8.38
N THR A 15 -7.18 -2.02 -9.34
CA THR A 15 -8.26 -1.44 -10.16
C THR A 15 -9.02 -2.53 -10.93
N ALA A 16 -8.32 -3.45 -11.60
CA ALA A 16 -8.94 -4.57 -12.30
C ALA A 16 -9.74 -5.50 -11.36
N ARG A 17 -9.33 -5.59 -10.08
CA ARG A 17 -9.98 -6.38 -9.03
C ARG A 17 -11.08 -5.61 -8.29
N ARG A 18 -11.42 -4.39 -8.73
CA ARG A 18 -12.39 -3.47 -8.07
C ARG A 18 -12.02 -3.17 -6.60
N LEU A 19 -10.72 -3.18 -6.30
CA LEU A 19 -10.16 -2.70 -5.05
C LEU A 19 -9.76 -1.24 -5.20
N ARG A 20 -9.55 -0.56 -4.07
CA ARG A 20 -8.94 0.77 -4.01
C ARG A 20 -7.54 0.66 -3.43
N VAL A 21 -6.64 1.50 -3.91
CA VAL A 21 -5.27 1.64 -3.41
C VAL A 21 -5.01 3.11 -3.12
N CYS A 22 -4.35 3.38 -2.00
CA CYS A 22 -3.83 4.70 -1.64
C CYS A 22 -2.33 4.57 -1.35
N GLY A 23 -1.52 5.36 -2.05
CA GLY A 23 -0.09 5.48 -1.74
C GLY A 23 0.13 6.30 -0.47
N VAL A 24 0.99 5.82 0.41
CA VAL A 24 1.43 6.52 1.61
C VAL A 24 2.87 6.98 1.39
N THR A 25 3.07 8.28 1.31
CA THR A 25 4.37 8.90 1.01
C THR A 25 5.10 9.43 2.25
N GLY A 26 4.47 9.37 3.42
CA GLY A 26 5.05 9.83 4.68
C GLY A 26 4.82 8.78 5.77
N PHE A 27 5.88 8.06 6.10
CA PHE A 27 5.92 7.14 7.23
C PHE A 27 7.29 7.25 7.91
N VAL A 28 7.37 6.75 9.14
CA VAL A 28 8.64 6.69 9.88
C VAL A 28 9.27 5.34 9.55
N ASP A 29 10.38 5.37 8.81
CA ASP A 29 11.04 4.18 8.29
C ASP A 29 11.37 3.18 9.40
N ASP A 30 11.95 3.64 10.51
CA ASP A 30 12.30 2.79 11.65
C ASP A 30 11.08 2.07 12.23
N THR A 31 9.97 2.79 12.43
CA THR A 31 8.73 2.21 12.95
C THR A 31 8.16 1.16 12.00
N VAL A 32 8.16 1.43 10.69
CA VAL A 32 7.63 0.50 9.69
C VAL A 32 8.53 -0.72 9.54
N ASN A 33 9.85 -0.52 9.51
CA ASN A 33 10.82 -1.59 9.41
C ASN A 33 10.75 -2.51 10.64
N ASP A 34 10.59 -1.96 11.85
CA ASP A 34 10.39 -2.74 13.08
C ASP A 34 9.12 -3.59 13.02
N VAL A 35 7.99 -3.00 12.61
CA VAL A 35 6.72 -3.72 12.43
C VAL A 35 6.85 -4.85 11.40
N LEU A 36 7.65 -4.66 10.35
CA LEU A 36 7.92 -5.66 9.32
C LEU A 36 9.02 -6.67 9.71
N GLY A 37 9.67 -6.49 10.87
CA GLY A 37 10.78 -7.33 11.32
C GLY A 37 12.04 -7.21 10.46
N LEU A 38 12.22 -6.06 9.80
CA LEU A 38 13.38 -5.79 8.95
C LEU A 38 14.60 -5.37 9.80
N PRO A 39 15.81 -5.76 9.40
CA PRO A 39 17.03 -5.37 10.13
C PRO A 39 17.26 -3.86 10.05
N ALA A 40 17.56 -3.23 11.19
CA ALA A 40 17.76 -1.79 11.30
C ALA A 40 18.90 -1.24 10.42
N GLN A 41 19.91 -2.05 10.10
CA GLN A 41 21.02 -1.68 9.20
C GLN A 41 21.30 -2.79 8.17
N GLY A 42 20.30 -3.13 7.35
CA GLY A 42 20.45 -4.08 6.25
C GLY A 42 20.11 -3.49 4.88
N GLU A 43 20.37 -4.26 3.82
CA GLU A 43 20.04 -3.89 2.43
C GLU A 43 18.53 -3.91 2.13
N THR A 44 17.71 -4.41 3.07
CA THR A 44 16.25 -4.53 2.92
C THR A 44 15.54 -3.51 3.81
N GLN A 45 14.83 -2.58 3.20
CA GLN A 45 14.04 -1.56 3.87
C GLN A 45 12.72 -1.32 3.13
N ALA A 46 11.70 -0.86 3.85
CA ALA A 46 10.44 -0.44 3.24
C ALA A 46 10.66 0.84 2.40
N LEU A 47 10.27 0.80 1.12
CA LEU A 47 10.39 1.95 0.20
C LEU A 47 9.05 2.61 -0.14
N TYR A 48 7.98 1.84 -0.17
CA TYR A 48 6.63 2.31 -0.45
C TYR A 48 5.63 1.57 0.41
N LEU A 49 4.63 2.31 0.90
CA LEU A 49 3.45 1.75 1.54
C LEU A 49 2.22 2.02 0.67
N LEU A 50 1.43 0.98 0.44
CA LEU A 50 0.21 1.03 -0.37
C LEU A 50 -0.92 0.43 0.46
N ALA A 51 -1.83 1.27 0.94
CA ALA A 51 -3.03 0.80 1.61
C ALA A 51 -4.02 0.26 0.57
N VAL A 52 -4.43 -1.01 0.71
CA VAL A 52 -5.35 -1.68 -0.21
C VAL A 52 -6.62 -2.08 0.52
N GLY A 53 -7.78 -1.79 -0.06
CA GLY A 53 -9.07 -2.10 0.55
C GLY A 53 -10.20 -2.26 -0.45
N ARG A 54 -11.33 -2.78 0.02
CA ARG A 54 -12.58 -2.75 -0.74
C ARG A 54 -13.29 -1.42 -0.50
N PRO A 55 -13.95 -0.84 -1.51
CA PRO A 55 -14.88 0.24 -1.25
C PRO A 55 -15.95 -0.24 -0.24
N PRO A 56 -16.46 0.65 0.61
CA PRO A 56 -17.60 0.32 1.46
C PRO A 56 -18.75 -0.16 0.57
N THR A 57 -19.48 -1.18 1.06
CA THR A 57 -20.71 -1.59 0.39
C THR A 57 -21.65 -0.38 0.42
N PRO A 58 -22.18 0.07 -0.72
CA PRO A 58 -23.11 1.20 -0.71
C PRO A 58 -24.31 0.77 0.14
N THR A 59 -24.46 1.40 1.30
CA THR A 59 -25.69 1.30 2.07
C THR A 59 -26.75 1.99 1.22
N GLY A 60 -27.68 1.21 0.66
CA GLY A 60 -28.79 1.79 -0.09
C GLY A 60 -29.53 2.76 0.82
N SER A 61 -29.52 4.04 0.47
CA SER A 61 -30.54 4.97 0.95
C SER A 61 -31.83 4.57 0.24
N GLY A 62 -32.52 3.57 0.79
CA GLY A 62 -33.94 3.38 0.56
C GLY A 62 -34.66 4.48 1.34
N ALA A 63 -34.89 5.60 0.68
CA ALA A 63 -35.84 6.64 1.07
C ALA A 63 -36.36 7.29 -0.22
#